data_AF-W0LJD1-F1
#
_entry.id   AF-W0LJD1-F1
#
_cell.length_a   1.000
_cell.length_b   1.000
_cell.length_c   1.000
_cell.angle_alpha   90.00
_cell.angle_beta   90.00
_cell.angle_gamma   90.00
#
_symmetry.space_group_name_H-M   'P 1'
#
loop_
_entity.id
_entity.type
_entity.pdbx_description
1 polymer ?
#
loop_
_entity_poly.entity_id
_entity_poly.type
_entity_poly.pdbx_seq_one_letter_code
_entity_poly.pdbx_strand_id
1 'polypeptide(L)' 'MKITTGPLLAAMLGAFLLSGCIPRIEIATPKEPLTINMNVKIEHEIRIKVDRDVESLLKNQSGLF' A
#
# COMPACT_ATOMS: atom_id res chain seq x y z
N MET A 1 8.94 -8.96 58.93
CA MET A 1 8.29 -9.25 57.62
C MET A 1 7.23 -8.20 57.21
N LYS A 2 7.32 -6.92 57.63
CA LYS A 2 6.31 -5.88 57.31
C LYS A 2 6.76 -4.82 56.29
N ILE A 3 8.03 -4.82 55.86
CA ILE A 3 8.61 -3.77 55.02
C ILE A 3 8.53 -4.09 53.51
N THR A 4 8.32 -5.35 53.13
CA THR A 4 8.34 -5.79 51.72
C THR A 4 7.01 -5.58 50.97
N THR A 5 5.89 -5.30 51.65
CA THR A 5 4.57 -5.10 51.02
C THR A 5 4.37 -3.69 50.45
N GLY A 6 5.02 -2.67 51.03
CA GLY A 6 4.95 -1.28 50.56
C GLY A 6 5.50 -1.04 49.15
N PRO A 7 6.73 -1.49 48.81
CA PRO A 7 7.30 -1.25 47.49
C PRO A 7 6.61 -2.07 46.39
N LEU A 8 6.05 -3.24 46.73
CA LEU A 8 5.33 -4.09 45.78
C LEU A 8 4.00 -3.46 45.34
N LEU A 9 3.30 -2.82 46.28
CA LEU A 9 2.05 -2.09 46.00
C LEU A 9 2.30 -0.84 45.14
N ALA A 10 3.39 -0.12 45.39
CA ALA A 10 3.78 1.05 44.60
C ALA A 10 4.17 0.68 43.16
N ALA A 11 4.85 -0.46 42.97
CA ALA A 11 5.19 -0.96 41.65
C ALA A 11 3.95 -1.37 40.83
N MET A 12 2.97 -2.03 41.46
CA MET A 12 1.70 -2.36 40.81
C MET A 12 0.91 -1.12 40.39
N LEU A 13 0.89 -0.08 41.24
CA LEU A 13 0.19 1.16 40.92
C LEU A 13 0.87 1.93 39.77
N GLY A 14 2.21 1.94 39.73
CA GLY A 14 2.98 2.54 38.64
C GLY A 14 2.75 1.84 37.30
N ALA A 15 2.67 0.52 37.27
CA ALA A 15 2.37 -0.25 36.06
C ALA A 15 0.98 0.07 35.48
N PHE A 16 0.00 0.33 36.35
CA PHE A 16 -1.37 0.69 35.94
C PHE A 16 -1.46 2.10 35.34
N LEU A 17 -0.58 3.03 35.75
CA LEU A 17 -0.52 4.38 35.20
C LEU A 17 0.12 4.42 33.80
N LEU A 18 0.99 3.45 33.48
CA LEU A 18 1.70 3.37 32.21
C LEU A 18 0.92 2.62 31.11
N SER A 19 -0.13 1.87 31.46
CA SER A 19 -0.91 1.06 30.51
C SER A 19 -1.95 1.85 29.69
N GLY A 20 -2.11 3.16 29.94
CA GLY A 20 -3.12 4.01 29.31
C GLY A 20 -2.72 4.66 27.96
N CYS A 21 -1.50 4.46 27.46
CA CYS A 21 -1.09 5.03 26.17
C CYS A 21 -1.70 4.25 25.01
N ILE A 22 -2.85 4.69 24.51
CA ILE A 22 -3.43 4.24 23.24
C ILE A 22 -2.97 5.22 22.16
N PRO A 23 -2.06 4.84 21.25
CA PRO A 23 -1.67 5.71 20.14
C PRO A 23 -2.88 5.91 19.22
N ARG A 24 -3.41 7.13 19.17
CA ARG A 24 -4.50 7.49 18.28
C ARG A 24 -3.93 7.61 16.86
N ILE A 25 -4.23 6.62 16.02
CA ILE A 25 -3.90 6.66 14.60
C ILE A 25 -5.04 7.35 13.88
N GLU A 26 -4.81 8.58 13.43
CA GLU A 26 -5.76 9.28 12.58
C GLU A 26 -5.34 9.11 11.12
N ILE A 27 -6.22 8.53 10.31
CA ILE A 27 -6.07 8.52 8.86
C ILE A 27 -6.71 9.82 8.37
N ALA A 28 -5.92 10.89 8.37
CA ALA A 28 -6.32 12.14 7.75
C ALA A 28 -6.00 12.04 6.25
N THR A 29 -7.02 11.88 5.42
CA THR A 29 -6.86 12.10 3.98
C THR A 29 -6.45 13.56 3.77
N PRO A 30 -5.34 13.85 3.06
CA PRO A 30 -4.90 15.21 2.81
C PRO A 30 -6.02 16.06 2.21
N LYS A 31 -6.19 17.29 2.69
CA LYS A 31 -7.18 18.25 2.14
C LYS A 31 -6.85 18.66 0.71
N GLU A 32 -5.58 18.59 0.36
CA GLU A 32 -5.05 18.95 -0.95
C GLU A 32 -4.67 17.69 -1.72
N PRO A 33 -4.95 17.65 -3.04
CA PRO A 33 -4.59 16.51 -3.87
C PRO A 33 -3.07 16.34 -3.94
N LEU A 34 -2.62 15.08 -3.82
CA LEU A 34 -1.21 14.71 -3.97
C LEU A 34 -0.80 14.85 -5.44
N THR A 35 0.18 15.70 -5.72
CA THR A 35 0.73 15.87 -7.08
C THR A 35 1.82 14.83 -7.32
N ILE A 36 1.51 13.79 -8.08
CA ILE A 36 2.47 12.77 -8.49
C ILE A 36 3.03 13.16 -9.86
N ASN A 37 4.22 13.78 -9.88
CA ASN A 37 4.93 14.09 -11.12
C ASN A 37 5.78 12.88 -11.53
N MET A 38 5.37 12.18 -12.58
CA MET A 38 6.10 11.02 -13.12
C MET A 38 6.42 11.24 -14.59
N ASN A 39 7.68 11.05 -14.95
CA ASN A 39 8.12 10.97 -16.34
C ASN A 39 8.08 9.51 -16.79
N VAL A 40 6.96 9.07 -17.37
CA VAL A 40 6.77 7.69 -17.83
C VAL A 40 7.01 7.63 -19.34
N LYS A 41 7.97 6.81 -19.77
CA LYS A 41 8.16 6.44 -21.19
C LYS A 41 7.70 5.00 -21.37
N ILE A 42 6.61 4.81 -22.11
CA ILE A 42 6.06 3.48 -22.40
C ILE A 42 6.52 3.08 -23.81
N GLU A 43 7.46 2.15 -23.90
CA GLU A 43 7.91 1.55 -25.16
C GLU A 43 7.25 0.18 -25.30
N HIS A 44 6.22 0.08 -26.15
CA HIS A 44 5.59 -1.18 -26.54
C HIS A 44 5.92 -1.44 -28.02
N GLU A 45 6.78 -2.43 -28.29
CA GLU A 45 7.01 -2.92 -29.64
C GLU A 45 6.27 -4.26 -29.84
N ILE A 46 5.13 -4.22 -30.51
CA ILE A 46 4.41 -5.44 -30.92
C ILE A 46 4.99 -5.88 -32.26
N ARG A 47 5.98 -6.79 -32.23
CA ARG A 47 6.49 -7.44 -33.45
C ARG A 47 5.57 -8.60 -33.83
N ILE A 48 4.56 -8.33 -34.67
CA ILE A 48 3.74 -9.39 -35.26
C ILE A 48 4.52 -10.03 -36.41
N LYS A 49 5.16 -11.18 -36.14
CA LYS A 49 5.61 -12.07 -37.22
C LYS A 49 4.38 -12.82 -37.73
N VAL A 50 3.94 -12.47 -38.94
CA VAL A 50 2.74 -13.05 -39.55
C VAL A 50 3.08 -14.43 -40.08
N ASP A 51 2.59 -15.47 -39.40
CA ASP A 51 2.47 -16.80 -40.00
C ASP A 51 1.40 -16.78 -41.09
N ARG A 52 1.62 -17.52 -42.18
CA ARG A 52 0.82 -17.49 -43.43
C ARG A 52 -0.68 -17.68 -43.20
N ASP A 53 -1.07 -18.42 -42.17
CA ASP A 53 -2.48 -18.67 -41.83
C ASP A 53 -3.17 -17.44 -41.23
N VAL A 54 -2.41 -16.58 -40.53
CA VAL A 54 -2.92 -15.34 -39.91
C VAL A 54 -3.13 -14.24 -40.96
N GLU A 55 -2.34 -14.22 -42.04
CA GLU A 55 -2.52 -13.30 -43.18
C GLU A 55 -3.91 -13.47 -43.83
N SER A 56 -4.41 -14.71 -43.91
CA SER A 56 -5.72 -15.01 -44.48
C SER A 56 -6.87 -14.48 -43.63
N LEU A 57 -6.75 -14.55 -42.31
CA LEU A 57 -7.76 -14.08 -41.37
C LEU A 57 -7.73 -12.54 -41.23
N LEU A 58 -6.53 -11.94 -41.30
CA LEU A 58 -6.35 -10.48 -41.28
C LEU A 58 -6.85 -9.81 -42.57
N LYS A 59 -6.67 -10.44 -43.75
CA LYS A 59 -7.20 -9.92 -45.02
C LYS A 59 -8.74 -9.91 -45.08
N ASN A 60 -9.39 -10.85 -44.41
CA ASN A 60 -10.85 -10.96 -44.39
C ASN A 60 -11.53 -9.99 -43.41
N GLN A 61 -10.78 -9.32 -42.52
CA GLN A 61 -11.30 -8.35 -41.55
C GLN A 61 -10.55 -7.02 -41.68
N SER A 62 -10.62 -6.41 -42.86
CA SER A 62 -9.97 -5.15 -43.25
C SER A 62 -10.60 -3.89 -42.61
N GLY A 63 -10.88 -3.93 -41.30
CA GLY A 63 -11.50 -2.80 -40.59
C GLY A 63 -11.20 -2.74 -39.09
N LEU A 64 -10.28 -3.56 -38.58
CA LEU A 64 -9.99 -3.64 -37.14
C LEU A 64 -8.72 -2.89 -36.70
N PHE A 65 -7.95 -2.31 -37.63
CA PHE A 65 -6.84 -1.38 -37.36
C PHE A 65 -6.67 -0.41 -38.54
#